data_AF-A0A094WT03-F1
#
_entry.id   AF-A0A094WT03-F1
#
_cell.length_a   1.000
_cell.length_b   1.000
_cell.length_c   1.000
_cell.angle_alpha   90.00
_cell.angle_beta   90.00
_cell.angle_gamma   90.00
#
_symmetry.space_group_name_H-M   'P 1'
#
loop_
_entity.id
_entity.type
_entity.pdbx_description
1 polymer ?
#
loop_
_entity_poly.entity_id
_entity_poly.type
_entity_poly.pdbx_seq_one_letter_code
_entity_poly.pdbx_strand_id
1 'polypeptide(L)'
;MDRDQSFVSTTLLKLLNEQTDLSGTQIDLIDGFLFMLKKIKRHKTIRLINEKEIHPRFWRSHNRAFGYETKNHINEREFRLLYEFYLNVAFKEGFVEGKREYIQVTEKGLVYLQRRKEEQLELLFQYIWG
;
A
#
# COMPACT_ATOMS: atom_id res chain seq x y z
N MET A 1 15.09 -6.30 15.70
CA MET A 1 14.02 -6.39 14.70
C MET A 1 14.29 -5.41 13.52
N ASP A 2 15.55 -5.08 13.23
CA ASP A 2 15.89 -3.95 12.34
C ASP A 2 16.32 -4.31 10.90
N ARG A 3 16.46 -5.59 10.58
CA ARG A 3 16.94 -6.01 9.24
C ARG A 3 15.85 -5.97 8.16
N ASP A 4 14.58 -6.16 8.53
CA ASP A 4 13.49 -6.18 7.54
C ASP A 4 13.10 -4.77 7.08
N GLN A 5 13.16 -3.77 7.97
CA GLN A 5 12.73 -2.41 7.65
C GLN A 5 13.67 -1.71 6.64
N SER A 6 14.99 -1.95 6.74
CA SER A 6 15.98 -1.38 5.82
C SER A 6 15.94 -2.05 4.43
N PHE A 7 15.66 -3.35 4.36
CA PHE A 7 15.49 -4.09 3.11
C PHE A 7 14.22 -3.69 2.36
N VAL A 8 13.11 -3.51 3.10
CA VAL A 8 11.83 -3.02 2.56
C VAL A 8 12.01 -1.61 1.97
N SER A 9 12.66 -0.69 2.69
CA SER A 9 12.94 0.66 2.19
C SER A 9 13.80 0.64 0.92
N THR A 10 14.89 -0.12 0.90
CA THR A 10 15.79 -0.20 -0.28
C THR A 10 15.08 -0.75 -1.53
N THR A 11 14.23 -1.77 -1.36
CA THR A 11 13.49 -2.38 -2.47
C THR A 11 12.33 -1.49 -2.95
N LEU A 12 11.64 -0.80 -2.03
CA LEU A 12 10.64 0.21 -2.38
C LEU A 12 11.27 1.39 -3.12
N LEU A 13 12.42 1.88 -2.66
CA LEU A 13 13.18 2.94 -3.33
C LEU A 13 13.59 2.52 -4.73
N LYS A 14 14.06 1.28 -4.91
CA LYS A 14 14.36 0.74 -6.22
C LYS A 14 13.12 0.70 -7.12
N LEU A 15 11.99 0.22 -6.60
CA LEU A 15 10.71 0.19 -7.31
C LEU A 15 10.22 1.59 -7.70
N LEU A 16 10.38 2.58 -6.82
CA LEU A 16 10.05 3.99 -7.10
C LEU A 16 11.00 4.61 -8.14
N ASN A 17 12.30 4.31 -8.06
CA ASN A 17 13.30 4.84 -8.99
C ASN A 17 13.18 4.24 -10.40
N GLU A 18 12.93 2.94 -10.51
CA GLU A 18 12.65 2.26 -11.79
C GLU A 18 11.37 2.77 -12.47
N GLN A 19 10.49 3.44 -11.73
CA GLN A 19 9.27 4.08 -12.26
C GLN A 19 9.47 5.53 -12.67
N THR A 20 10.51 6.21 -12.16
CA THR A 20 10.88 7.57 -12.58
C THR A 20 11.68 7.60 -13.88
N ASP A 21 12.38 6.52 -14.22
CA ASP A 21 13.09 6.36 -15.50
C ASP A 21 12.13 5.92 -16.61
N LEU A 22 11.38 6.89 -17.15
CA LEU A 22 10.81 6.97 -18.51
C LEU A 22 10.13 5.70 -19.12
N SER A 23 8.83 5.84 -19.45
CA SER A 23 8.08 5.20 -20.57
C SER A 23 6.87 4.26 -20.34
N GLY A 24 6.05 4.45 -19.29
CA GLY A 24 4.62 4.13 -19.50
C GLY A 24 3.73 3.77 -18.32
N THR A 25 4.26 3.54 -17.13
CA THR A 25 3.38 3.25 -15.98
C THR A 25 3.93 3.94 -14.75
N GLN A 26 3.66 5.24 -14.62
CA GLN A 26 3.98 5.98 -13.41
C GLN A 26 3.03 5.50 -12.32
N ILE A 27 3.57 4.67 -11.43
CA ILE A 27 2.82 4.17 -10.28
C ILE A 27 2.87 5.28 -9.24
N ASP A 28 1.77 6.03 -9.12
CA ASP A 28 1.70 7.04 -8.09
C ASP A 28 1.47 6.35 -6.75
N LEU A 29 2.55 6.25 -5.95
CA LEU A 29 2.61 5.57 -4.65
C LEU A 29 1.39 5.92 -3.78
N ILE A 30 1.01 7.20 -3.78
CA ILE A 30 -0.14 7.70 -3.05
C ILE A 30 -1.46 7.22 -3.64
N ASP A 31 -1.61 7.21 -4.97
CA ASP A 31 -2.85 6.78 -5.59
C ASP A 31 -3.08 5.29 -5.32
N GLY A 32 -2.01 4.49 -5.32
CA GLY A 32 -2.03 3.08 -4.91
C GLY A 32 -2.46 2.91 -3.45
N PHE A 33 -1.90 3.71 -2.54
CA PHE A 33 -2.27 3.70 -1.12
C PHE A 33 -3.73 4.13 -0.88
N LEU A 34 -4.15 5.22 -1.52
CA LEU A 34 -5.51 5.74 -1.44
C LEU A 34 -6.52 4.78 -2.06
N PHE A 35 -6.16 4.09 -3.15
CA PHE A 35 -7.02 3.06 -3.74
C PHE A 35 -7.28 1.93 -2.73
N MET A 36 -6.25 1.45 -2.03
CA MET A 36 -6.42 0.45 -0.97
C MET A 36 -7.40 0.95 0.09
N LEU A 37 -7.18 2.14 0.67
CA LEU A 37 -8.06 2.69 1.72
C LEU A 37 -9.49 2.92 1.22
N LYS A 38 -9.66 3.50 0.03
CA LYS A 38 -10.98 3.70 -0.60
C LYS A 38 -11.69 2.38 -0.85
N LYS A 39 -10.95 1.34 -1.26
CA LYS A 39 -11.51 0.01 -1.48
C LYS A 39 -11.94 -0.65 -0.17
N ILE A 40 -11.13 -0.60 0.89
CA ILE A 40 -11.53 -1.11 2.22
C ILE A 40 -12.77 -0.35 2.70
N LYS A 41 -12.79 0.98 2.60
CA LYS A 41 -13.96 1.83 2.92
C LYS A 41 -15.21 1.36 2.17
N ARG A 42 -15.12 1.14 0.86
CA ARG A 42 -16.27 0.74 0.02
C ARG A 42 -16.83 -0.62 0.42
N HIS A 43 -15.97 -1.59 0.70
CA HIS A 43 -16.40 -2.94 1.07
C HIS A 43 -16.78 -3.08 2.54
N LYS A 44 -16.52 -2.04 3.37
CA LYS A 44 -16.72 -1.98 4.83
C LYS A 44 -15.83 -2.93 5.61
N THR A 45 -15.72 -4.18 5.19
CA THR A 45 -14.85 -5.19 5.76
C THR A 45 -14.12 -5.92 4.63
N ILE A 46 -12.82 -6.13 4.80
CA ILE A 46 -12.00 -6.93 3.89
C ILE A 46 -11.41 -8.08 4.69
N ARG A 47 -11.53 -9.30 4.16
CA ARG A 47 -10.99 -10.49 4.80
C ARG A 47 -9.47 -10.48 4.82
N LEU A 48 -8.93 -10.75 5.99
CA LEU A 48 -7.51 -10.99 6.23
C LEU A 48 -7.21 -12.50 6.12
N ILE A 49 -6.02 -12.84 5.64
CA ILE A 49 -5.49 -14.21 5.70
C ILE A 49 -4.85 -14.46 7.07
N ASN A 50 -4.19 -13.45 7.62
CA ASN A 50 -3.61 -13.43 8.96
C ASN A 50 -3.72 -12.01 9.54
N GLU A 51 -3.27 -11.76 10.77
CA GLU A 51 -3.45 -10.49 11.47
C GLU A 51 -3.00 -9.23 10.71
N LYS A 52 -2.14 -9.36 9.68
CA LYS A 52 -1.58 -8.22 8.93
C LYS A 52 -1.59 -8.38 7.41
N GLU A 53 -2.21 -9.42 6.86
CA GLU A 53 -2.14 -9.71 5.43
C GLU A 53 -3.55 -9.79 4.82
N ILE A 54 -3.79 -8.97 3.79
CA ILE A 54 -5.02 -9.04 2.99
C ILE A 54 -4.87 -10.12 1.92
N HIS A 55 -5.96 -10.86 1.68
CA HIS A 55 -6.00 -11.89 0.65
C HIS A 55 -5.58 -11.38 -0.75
N PRO A 56 -4.71 -12.08 -1.51
CA PRO A 56 -4.19 -11.63 -2.82
C PRO A 56 -5.25 -11.19 -3.84
N ARG A 57 -6.43 -11.81 -3.80
CA ARG A 57 -7.59 -11.41 -4.62
C ARG A 57 -7.98 -9.94 -4.46
N PHE A 58 -7.76 -9.36 -3.29
CA PHE A 58 -7.97 -7.94 -3.06
C PHE A 58 -7.08 -7.09 -3.97
N TRP A 59 -5.82 -7.47 -4.15
CA TRP A 59 -4.85 -6.72 -4.95
C TRP A 59 -5.09 -6.85 -6.45
N ARG A 60 -5.81 -7.87 -6.93
CA ARG A 60 -6.07 -8.03 -8.38
C ARG A 60 -6.66 -6.78 -9.06
N SER A 61 -7.62 -6.11 -8.41
CA SER A 61 -8.19 -4.88 -9.00
C SER A 61 -7.28 -3.68 -8.85
N HIS A 62 -6.43 -3.66 -7.82
CA HIS A 62 -5.40 -2.64 -7.63
C HIS A 62 -4.38 -2.77 -8.76
N ASN A 63 -3.87 -3.98 -8.97
CA ASN A 63 -2.90 -4.30 -10.02
C ASN A 63 -3.42 -3.92 -11.41
N ARG A 64 -4.68 -4.27 -11.71
CA ARG A 64 -5.29 -3.88 -12.98
C ARG A 64 -5.40 -2.35 -13.12
N ALA A 65 -5.81 -1.65 -12.06
CA ALA A 65 -6.01 -0.20 -12.09
C ALA A 65 -4.69 0.56 -12.32
N PHE A 66 -3.57 0.02 -11.84
CA PHE A 66 -2.26 0.66 -11.94
C PHE A 66 -1.31 -0.05 -12.91
N GLY A 67 -1.81 -0.95 -13.76
CA GLY A 67 -1.01 -1.61 -14.80
C GLY A 67 0.06 -2.58 -14.27
N TYR A 68 -0.07 -3.10 -13.04
CA TYR A 68 0.86 -4.08 -12.45
C TYR A 68 0.67 -5.50 -13.02
N GLU A 69 0.08 -5.64 -14.20
CA GLU A 69 -0.12 -6.95 -14.83
C GLU A 69 1.24 -7.55 -15.17
N THR A 70 1.69 -8.42 -14.28
CA THR A 70 3.00 -9.07 -14.32
C THR A 70 3.07 -10.02 -15.50
N LYS A 71 3.90 -9.67 -16.49
CA LYS A 71 4.36 -10.63 -17.51
C LYS A 71 5.42 -11.61 -16.95
N ASN A 72 6.02 -11.32 -15.78
CA ASN A 72 7.11 -12.11 -15.19
C ASN A 72 6.95 -12.27 -13.66
N HIS A 73 7.33 -13.43 -13.13
CA HIS A 73 7.33 -13.77 -11.69
C HIS A 73 8.26 -12.88 -10.83
N ILE A 74 9.21 -12.17 -11.44
CA ILE A 74 10.22 -11.36 -10.73
C ILE A 74 9.58 -10.19 -9.97
N ASN A 75 8.54 -9.55 -10.53
CA ASN A 75 7.92 -8.37 -9.91
C ASN A 75 6.90 -8.74 -8.80
N GLU A 76 6.54 -10.02 -8.65
CA GLU A 76 5.56 -10.45 -7.64
C GLU A 76 6.06 -10.21 -6.21
N ARG A 77 7.37 -10.39 -5.99
CA ARG A 77 8.01 -10.10 -4.70
C ARG A 77 8.00 -8.61 -4.39
N GLU A 78 8.29 -7.77 -5.39
CA GLU A 78 8.39 -6.32 -5.21
C GLU A 78 7.01 -5.70 -4.95
N PHE A 79 5.98 -6.16 -5.65
CA PHE A 79 4.60 -5.75 -5.38
C PHE A 79 4.09 -6.24 -4.02
N ARG A 80 4.52 -7.43 -3.56
CA ARG A 80 4.20 -7.88 -2.20
C ARG A 80 4.76 -6.92 -1.14
N LEU A 81 6.01 -6.50 -1.31
CA LEU A 81 6.63 -5.51 -0.42
C LEU A 81 5.89 -4.17 -0.45
N LEU A 82 5.38 -3.74 -1.61
CA LEU A 82 4.54 -2.55 -1.74
C LEU A 82 3.21 -2.68 -0.97
N TYR A 83 2.56 -3.84 -1.05
CA TYR A 83 1.31 -4.08 -0.32
C TYR A 83 1.52 -4.15 1.19
N GLU A 84 2.59 -4.81 1.62
CA GLU A 84 3.00 -4.86 3.03
C GLU A 84 3.31 -3.46 3.55
N PHE A 85 4.01 -2.64 2.77
CA PHE A 85 4.25 -1.25 3.10
C PHE A 85 2.94 -0.47 3.31
N TYR A 86 2.00 -0.55 2.37
CA TYR A 86 0.70 0.11 2.50
C TYR A 86 -0.05 -0.34 3.76
N LEU A 87 -0.12 -1.65 4.01
CA LEU A 87 -0.81 -2.16 5.18
C LEU A 87 -0.14 -1.73 6.48
N ASN A 88 1.19 -1.79 6.55
CA ASN A 88 1.96 -1.40 7.73
C ASN A 88 1.77 0.07 8.07
N VAL A 89 1.85 0.97 7.08
CA VAL A 89 1.59 2.39 7.30
C VAL A 89 0.16 2.61 7.76
N ALA A 90 -0.82 1.97 7.11
CA ALA A 90 -2.22 2.13 7.48
C ALA A 90 -2.52 1.65 8.92
N PHE A 91 -1.90 0.54 9.36
CA PHE A 91 -2.03 0.05 10.73
C PHE A 91 -1.30 0.95 11.74
N LYS A 92 -0.05 1.34 11.45
CA LYS A 92 0.75 2.17 12.36
C LYS A 92 0.15 3.55 12.56
N GLU A 93 -0.43 4.13 11.50
CA GLU A 93 -1.19 5.36 11.58
C GLU A 93 -2.61 5.19 12.12
N GLY A 94 -3.08 3.97 12.36
CA GLY A 94 -4.44 3.71 12.81
C GLY A 94 -5.50 4.15 11.81
N PHE A 95 -5.19 4.20 10.51
CA PHE A 95 -6.17 4.44 9.44
C PHE A 95 -7.08 3.25 9.22
N VAL A 96 -6.59 2.07 9.58
CA VAL A 96 -7.33 0.82 9.56
C VAL A 96 -7.21 0.13 10.90
N GLU A 97 -8.23 -0.65 11.26
CA GLU A 97 -8.21 -1.53 12.41
C GLU A 97 -8.52 -2.96 11.99
N GLY A 98 -7.85 -3.92 12.63
CA GLY A 98 -8.09 -5.34 12.47
C GLY A 98 -9.08 -5.83 13.53
N LYS A 99 -10.15 -6.50 13.12
CA LYS A 99 -11.11 -7.19 13.99
C LYS A 99 -11.17 -8.66 13.59
N ARG A 100 -10.46 -9.51 14.36
CA ARG A 100 -10.32 -10.94 14.10
C ARG A 100 -9.81 -11.22 12.68
N GLU A 101 -10.70 -11.60 11.77
CA GLU A 101 -10.40 -11.98 10.39
C GLU A 101 -10.67 -10.87 9.36
N TYR A 102 -10.96 -9.65 9.81
CA TYR A 102 -11.35 -8.56 8.93
C TYR A 102 -10.60 -7.27 9.23
N ILE A 103 -10.36 -6.48 8.19
CA ILE A 103 -9.85 -5.12 8.27
C ILE A 103 -10.90 -4.12 7.82
N GLN A 104 -10.98 -3.00 8.53
CA GLN A 104 -11.87 -1.88 8.18
C GLN A 104 -11.18 -0.53 8.38
N VAL A 105 -11.66 0.50 7.68
CA VAL A 105 -11.15 1.87 7.83
C VAL A 105 -11.72 2.49 9.10
N THR A 106 -10.87 3.13 9.90
CA THR A 106 -11.25 3.86 11.12
C THR A 106 -11.73 5.27 10.80
N GLU A 107 -12.25 5.98 11.79
CA GLU A 107 -12.55 7.41 11.66
C GLU A 107 -11.31 8.23 11.27
N LYS A 108 -10.14 7.95 11.88
CA LYS A 108 -8.88 8.60 11.52
C LYS A 108 -8.51 8.35 10.05
N GLY A 109 -8.74 7.14 9.55
CA GLY A 109 -8.54 6.81 8.13
C GLY A 109 -9.49 7.56 7.20
N LEU A 110 -10.75 7.78 7.62
CA LEU A 110 -11.71 8.59 6.87
C LEU A 110 -11.29 10.06 6.80
N VAL A 111 -10.80 10.62 7.90
CA VAL A 111 -10.25 11.99 7.93
C VAL A 111 -9.03 12.10 7.03
N TYR A 112 -8.11 11.13 7.08
CA TYR A 112 -6.94 11.11 6.20
C TYR A 112 -7.32 11.12 4.71
N LEU A 113 -8.36 10.39 4.32
CA LEU A 113 -8.86 10.37 2.93
C LEU A 113 -9.40 11.74 2.44
N GLN A 114 -9.65 12.69 3.34
CA GLN A 114 -10.09 14.05 3.01
C GLN A 114 -8.95 15.06 2.94
N ARG A 115 -7.74 14.67 3.37
CA ARG A 115 -6.55 15.52 3.32
C ARG A 115 -6.12 15.81 1.88
N ARG A 116 -5.28 16.84 1.73
CA ARG A 116 -4.67 17.19 0.45
C ARG A 116 -3.66 16.11 0.04
N LYS A 117 -3.47 15.97 -1.28
CA LYS A 117 -2.59 14.95 -1.85
C LYS A 117 -1.14 15.11 -1.36
N GLU A 118 -0.70 16.35 -1.17
CA GLU A 118 0.66 16.67 -0.68
C GLU A 118 0.86 16.17 0.75
N GLU A 119 -0.09 16.44 1.65
CA GLU A 119 -0.04 15.99 3.06
C GLU A 119 -0.08 14.47 3.17
N GLN A 120 -0.84 13.82 2.28
CA GLN A 120 -0.94 12.37 2.21
C GLN A 120 0.39 11.75 1.75
N LEU A 121 1.07 12.39 0.79
CA LEU A 121 2.32 11.90 0.21
C LEU A 121 3.49 12.11 1.17
N GLU A 122 3.55 13.26 1.81
CA GLU A 122 4.56 13.59 2.83
C GLU A 122 4.61 12.52 3.93
N LEU A 123 3.44 12.09 4.41
CA LEU A 123 3.35 11.01 5.38
C LEU A 123 3.98 9.72 4.86
N LEU A 124 3.67 9.31 3.61
CA LEU A 124 4.25 8.08 3.05
C LEU A 124 5.78 8.19 2.91
N PHE A 125 6.30 9.36 2.57
CA PHE A 125 7.74 9.59 2.46
C PHE A 125 8.45 9.53 3.82
N GLN A 126 7.83 9.97 4.91
CA GLN A 126 8.39 9.80 6.26
C GLN A 126 8.64 8.32 6.60
N TYR A 127 7.83 7.40 6.07
CA TYR A 127 8.00 5.96 6.29
C TYR A 127 9.05 5.30 5.39
N ILE A 128 9.51 6.01 4.35
CA ILE A 128 10.53 5.52 3.42
C ILE A 128 11.92 6.06 3.80
N TRP A 129 11.99 7.34 4.20
CA TRP A 129 13.24 8.06 4.48
C TRP A 129 13.46 8.48 5.94
N GLY A 130 12.44 8.40 6.81
CA GLY A 130 12.52 8.74 8.24
C GLY A 130 12.80 7.54 9.13
#